data_AF-A0A806U766-F1
#
_entry.id   AF-A0A806U766-F1
#
_cell.length_a   1.000
_cell.length_b   1.000
_cell.length_c   1.000
_cell.angle_alpha   90.00
_cell.angle_beta   90.00
_cell.angle_gamma   90.00
#
_symmetry.space_group_name_H-M   'P 1'
#
loop_
_entity.id
_entity.type
_entity.pdbx_description
1 polymer ?
#
loop_
_entity_poly.entity_id
_entity_poly.type
_entity_poly.pdbx_seq_one_letter_code
_entity_poly.pdbx_strand_id
1 'polypeptide(L)'
;MSSYSSKQIEYARIWLQLGPNQEIDELNVRRISAGELVNIYDDTSASYPKDVVTLEGSRSVDGSVTYSSNGNGKINVYNVPSHWSSSAQVDKDFMKNYTEDIIRNAKLVHVDPGEDKKIIKLINILNVY
;
A
#
# COMPACT_ATOMS: atom_id res chain seq x y z
N MET A 1 -16.26 10.81 -13.70
CA MET A 1 -15.98 10.21 -12.38
C MET A 1 -17.09 9.28 -11.87
N SER A 2 -18.38 9.59 -12.09
CA SER A 2 -19.52 8.74 -11.64
C SER A 2 -19.57 7.33 -12.24
N SER A 3 -18.83 7.07 -13.32
CA SER A 3 -18.73 5.75 -13.96
C SER A 3 -17.77 4.78 -13.26
N TYR A 4 -16.97 5.25 -12.29
CA TYR A 4 -15.98 4.43 -11.58
C TYR A 4 -16.39 4.22 -10.13
N SER A 5 -16.05 3.06 -9.57
CA SER A 5 -16.27 2.79 -8.15
C SER A 5 -15.41 3.70 -7.27
N SER A 6 -15.89 3.98 -6.05
CA SER A 6 -15.12 4.75 -5.06
C SER A 6 -13.75 4.14 -4.77
N LYS A 7 -13.63 2.80 -4.82
CA LYS A 7 -12.35 2.09 -4.64
C LYS A 7 -11.37 2.36 -5.79
N GLN A 8 -11.81 2.26 -7.05
CA GLN A 8 -10.95 2.58 -8.20
C GLN A 8 -10.44 4.03 -8.13
N ILE A 9 -11.32 4.97 -7.75
CA ILE A 9 -10.96 6.37 -7.57
C ILE A 9 -9.96 6.54 -6.42
N GLU A 10 -10.18 5.87 -5.29
CA GLU A 10 -9.26 5.90 -4.14
C GLU A 10 -7.87 5.38 -4.53
N TYR A 11 -7.78 4.20 -5.16
CA TYR A 11 -6.53 3.59 -5.59
C TYR A 11 -5.73 4.51 -6.51
N ALA A 12 -6.38 5.08 -7.52
CA ALA A 12 -5.75 5.98 -8.46
C ALA A 12 -5.30 7.30 -7.81
N ARG A 13 -6.08 7.88 -6.88
CA ARG A 13 -5.69 9.10 -6.16
C ARG A 13 -4.48 8.89 -5.28
N ILE A 14 -4.46 7.77 -4.56
CA ILE A 14 -3.35 7.41 -3.67
C ILE A 14 -2.08 7.18 -4.49
N TRP A 15 -2.16 6.46 -5.61
CA TRP A 15 -1.00 6.31 -6.49
C TRP A 15 -0.55 7.64 -7.10
N LEU A 16 -1.47 8.50 -7.54
CA LEU A 16 -1.12 9.81 -8.10
C LEU A 16 -0.35 10.68 -7.09
N GLN A 17 -0.71 10.58 -5.80
CA GLN A 17 -0.12 11.40 -4.74
C GLN A 17 1.14 10.79 -4.12
N LEU A 18 1.19 9.47 -3.96
CA LEU A 18 2.21 8.77 -3.17
C LEU A 18 3.01 7.72 -3.96
N GLY A 19 2.55 7.37 -5.17
CA GLY A 19 3.22 6.43 -6.05
C GLY A 19 4.63 6.92 -6.41
N PRO A 20 5.69 6.13 -6.17
CA PRO A 20 7.07 6.55 -6.44
C PRO A 20 7.35 6.85 -7.92
N ASN A 21 6.67 6.13 -8.82
CA ASN A 21 6.74 6.34 -10.26
C ASN A 21 5.35 6.58 -10.86
N GLN A 22 5.21 7.65 -11.64
CA GLN A 22 3.96 8.00 -12.33
C GLN A 22 3.88 7.46 -13.76
N GLU A 23 4.99 6.94 -14.29
CA GLU A 23 5.10 6.35 -15.62
C GLU A 23 5.09 4.82 -15.52
N ILE A 24 3.93 4.27 -15.17
CA ILE A 24 3.73 2.82 -14.99
C ILE A 24 2.83 2.24 -16.09
N ASP A 25 3.09 1.00 -16.47
CA ASP A 25 2.30 0.27 -17.46
C ASP A 25 1.01 -0.32 -16.85
N GLU A 26 1.08 -0.72 -15.58
CA GLU A 26 -0.04 -1.27 -14.80
C GLU A 26 0.00 -0.78 -13.35
N LEU A 27 -1.18 -0.59 -12.78
CA LEU A 27 -1.38 -0.34 -11.35
C LEU A 27 -2.07 -1.55 -10.71
N ASN A 28 -1.29 -2.39 -10.07
CA ASN A 28 -1.73 -3.62 -9.43
C ASN A 28 -2.22 -3.34 -8.01
N VAL A 29 -3.33 -3.96 -7.62
CA VAL A 29 -3.96 -3.80 -6.31
C VAL A 29 -4.08 -5.15 -5.62
N ARG A 30 -3.41 -5.28 -4.48
CA ARG A 30 -3.55 -6.41 -3.56
C ARG A 30 -4.29 -5.98 -2.30
N ARG A 31 -5.26 -6.77 -1.87
CA ARG A 31 -5.96 -6.59 -0.60
C ARG A 31 -5.43 -7.58 0.43
N ILE A 32 -5.26 -7.10 1.65
CA ILE A 32 -4.71 -7.84 2.79
C ILE A 32 -5.70 -7.67 3.93
N SER A 33 -6.19 -8.76 4.48
CA SER A 33 -7.19 -8.72 5.56
C SER A 33 -6.55 -8.32 6.87
N ALA A 34 -7.31 -7.67 7.76
CA ALA A 34 -6.89 -7.50 9.15
C ALA A 34 -6.50 -8.86 9.77
N GLY A 35 -5.39 -8.88 10.52
CA GLY A 35 -4.83 -10.10 11.11
C GLY A 35 -3.75 -10.79 10.27
N GLU A 36 -3.66 -10.53 8.97
CA GLU A 36 -2.56 -11.04 8.15
C GLU A 36 -1.22 -10.37 8.52
N LEU A 37 -0.12 -11.10 8.36
CA LEU A 37 1.23 -10.68 8.73
C LEU A 37 1.77 -9.59 7.79
N VAL A 38 2.50 -8.62 8.35
CA VAL A 38 3.20 -7.58 7.57
C VAL A 38 4.30 -8.21 6.71
N ASN A 39 5.10 -9.11 7.28
CA ASN A 39 6.02 -9.97 6.55
C ASN A 39 5.45 -11.39 6.51
N ILE A 40 4.94 -11.82 5.35
CA ILE A 40 4.35 -13.16 5.18
C ILE A 40 5.37 -14.31 5.28
N TYR A 41 6.66 -14.00 5.26
CA TYR A 41 7.75 -14.98 5.32
C TYR A 41 8.27 -15.20 6.75
N ASP A 42 7.75 -14.49 7.75
CA ASP A 42 8.19 -14.57 9.15
C ASP A 42 6.98 -14.63 10.10
N ASP A 43 6.85 -15.73 10.83
CA ASP A 43 5.71 -16.00 11.73
C ASP A 43 5.72 -15.16 13.01
N THR A 44 6.83 -14.49 13.33
CA THR A 44 6.93 -13.54 14.44
C THR A 44 6.48 -12.13 14.05
N SER A 45 6.25 -11.89 12.76
CA SER A 45 5.84 -10.58 12.24
C SER A 45 4.54 -10.09 12.90
N ALA A 46 4.45 -8.78 13.10
CA ALA A 46 3.21 -8.14 13.50
C ALA A 46 2.11 -8.36 12.44
N SER A 47 0.87 -8.45 12.90
CA SER A 47 -0.31 -8.46 12.03
C SER A 47 -0.82 -7.04 11.74
N TYR A 48 -1.41 -6.84 10.57
CA TYR A 48 -2.14 -5.60 10.29
C TYR A 48 -3.38 -5.47 11.18
N PRO A 49 -3.61 -4.31 11.81
CA PRO A 49 -4.76 -4.11 12.71
C PRO A 49 -6.07 -3.80 11.97
N LYS A 50 -6.02 -3.56 10.65
CA LYS A 50 -7.14 -3.22 9.75
C LYS A 50 -6.89 -3.84 8.39
N ASP A 51 -7.92 -3.87 7.55
CA ASP A 51 -7.76 -4.19 6.14
C ASP A 51 -6.80 -3.19 5.47
N VAL A 52 -5.89 -3.73 4.68
CA VAL A 52 -4.82 -3.01 4.01
C VAL A 52 -4.88 -3.26 2.51
N VAL A 53 -4.45 -2.27 1.76
CA VAL A 53 -4.27 -2.32 0.32
C VAL A 53 -2.82 -2.02 0.01
N THR A 54 -2.22 -2.84 -0.84
CA THR A 54 -0.92 -2.59 -1.46
C THR A 54 -1.15 -2.26 -2.93
N LEU A 55 -0.66 -1.08 -3.34
CA LEU A 55 -0.62 -0.64 -4.72
C LEU A 55 0.81 -0.81 -5.24
N GLU A 56 0.96 -1.40 -6.42
CA GLU A 56 2.26 -1.70 -7.02
C GLU A 56 2.26 -1.39 -8.50
N GLY A 57 3.36 -0.84 -9.00
CA GLY A 57 3.62 -0.83 -10.44
C GLY A 57 4.10 -2.20 -10.92
N SER A 58 3.99 -2.45 -12.23
CA SER A 58 4.41 -3.74 -12.82
C SER A 58 5.90 -4.06 -12.68
N ARG A 59 6.77 -3.06 -12.52
CA ARG A 59 8.23 -3.22 -12.43
C ARG A 59 8.68 -2.91 -11.01
N SER A 60 9.71 -3.60 -10.50
CA SER A 60 10.22 -3.36 -9.14
C SER A 60 10.63 -1.90 -8.90
N VAL A 61 11.13 -1.20 -9.93
CA VAL A 61 11.52 0.22 -9.85
C VAL A 61 10.33 1.16 -9.72
N ASP A 62 9.12 0.71 -10.07
CA ASP A 62 7.90 1.51 -9.95
C ASP A 62 7.47 1.68 -8.48
N GLY A 63 7.92 0.77 -7.63
CA GLY A 63 7.71 0.79 -6.18
C GLY A 63 6.29 0.41 -5.77
N SER A 64 5.97 0.69 -4.50
CA SER A 64 4.70 0.33 -3.89
C SER A 64 4.22 1.35 -2.86
N VAL A 65 2.91 1.32 -2.59
CA VAL A 65 2.26 2.07 -1.50
C VAL A 65 1.36 1.11 -0.75
N THR A 66 1.63 0.92 0.55
CA THR A 66 0.81 0.08 1.43
C THR A 66 0.03 0.95 2.41
N TYR A 67 -1.30 0.84 2.45
CA TYR A 67 -2.14 1.73 3.25
C TYR A 67 -3.44 1.07 3.74
N SER A 68 -4.06 1.63 4.78
CA SER A 68 -5.44 1.35 5.19
C SER A 68 -6.32 2.60 5.02
N SER A 69 -7.53 2.44 4.49
CA SER A 69 -8.49 3.55 4.34
C SER A 69 -9.24 3.81 5.63
N ASN A 70 -9.45 5.09 5.97
CA ASN A 70 -10.30 5.50 7.10
C ASN A 70 -11.72 5.92 6.65
N GLY A 71 -12.05 5.81 5.35
CA GLY A 71 -13.38 6.11 4.81
C GLY A 71 -13.79 7.59 4.81
N ASN A 72 -12.89 8.49 5.20
CA ASN A 72 -13.15 9.93 5.35
C ASN A 72 -12.17 10.80 4.54
N GLY A 73 -11.57 10.24 3.49
CA GLY A 73 -10.55 10.92 2.69
C GLY A 73 -9.18 11.00 3.37
N LYS A 74 -8.96 10.25 4.45
CA LYS A 74 -7.65 10.03 5.06
C LYS A 74 -7.29 8.55 5.05
N ILE A 75 -5.99 8.27 5.02
CA ILE A 75 -5.42 6.92 5.02
C ILE A 75 -4.29 6.81 6.06
N ASN A 76 -4.01 5.60 6.53
CA ASN A 76 -2.78 5.31 7.27
C ASN A 76 -1.81 4.63 6.31
N VAL A 77 -0.65 5.24 6.05
CA VAL A 77 0.38 4.72 5.15
C VAL A 77 1.43 3.98 5.96
N TYR A 78 1.71 2.74 5.58
CA TYR A 78 2.69 1.87 6.24
C TYR A 78 3.99 1.87 5.44
N ASN A 79 5.12 2.09 6.10
CA ASN A 79 6.44 2.09 5.46
C ASN A 79 6.99 0.66 5.32
N VAL A 80 6.31 -0.16 4.53
CA VAL A 80 6.70 -1.56 4.27
C VAL A 80 7.85 -1.58 3.26
N PRO A 81 8.96 -2.31 3.53
CA PRO A 81 10.06 -2.42 2.59
C PRO A 81 9.65 -3.19 1.33
N SER A 82 10.24 -2.86 0.19
CA SER A 82 10.01 -3.59 -1.07
C SER A 82 10.59 -5.02 -1.04
N HIS A 83 11.61 -5.24 -0.21
CA HIS A 83 12.24 -6.53 -0.02
C HIS A 83 12.55 -6.76 1.45
N TRP A 84 12.23 -7.97 1.91
CA TRP A 84 12.67 -8.45 3.21
C TRP A 84 14.09 -8.99 3.07
N SER A 85 15.02 -8.51 3.91
CA SER A 85 16.33 -9.14 4.02
C SER A 85 16.14 -10.57 4.50
N SER A 86 16.85 -11.54 3.91
CA SER A 86 16.93 -12.88 4.47
C SER A 86 17.41 -12.79 5.92
N SER A 87 16.76 -13.51 6.82
CA SER A 87 17.04 -13.58 8.26
C SER A 87 18.37 -14.26 8.55
N ALA A 88 19.48 -13.68 8.08
CA ALA A 88 20.81 -14.07 8.51
C ALA A 88 21.14 -13.30 9.79
N GLN A 89 20.81 -13.88 10.94
CA GLN A 89 21.34 -13.52 12.26
C GLN A 89 20.92 -12.16 12.86
N VAL A 90 19.67 -11.76 12.67
CA VAL A 90 19.08 -10.73 13.54
C VAL A 90 18.42 -11.40 14.75
N ASP A 91 18.42 -10.69 15.89
CA ASP A 91 17.78 -11.09 17.14
C ASP A 91 16.39 -11.73 16.89
N LYS A 92 16.00 -12.73 17.69
CA LYS A 92 14.74 -13.48 17.51
C LYS A 92 13.52 -12.56 17.42
N ASP A 93 13.58 -11.41 18.10
CA ASP A 93 12.49 -10.43 18.13
C ASP A 93 12.64 -9.29 17.11
N PHE A 94 13.69 -9.28 16.28
CA PHE A 94 13.94 -8.19 15.34
C PHE A 94 12.78 -8.01 14.36
N MET A 95 12.32 -9.08 13.72
CA MET A 95 11.26 -9.01 12.71
C MET A 95 9.93 -8.57 13.33
N LYS A 96 9.60 -9.11 14.50
CA LYS A 96 8.48 -8.64 15.32
C LYS A 96 8.58 -7.14 15.61
N ASN A 97 9.66 -6.68 16.25
CA ASN A 97 9.84 -5.29 16.63
C ASN A 97 9.82 -4.33 15.42
N TYR A 98 10.46 -4.73 14.32
CA TYR A 98 10.51 -3.93 13.09
C TYR A 98 9.13 -3.78 12.46
N THR A 99 8.35 -4.86 12.39
CA THR A 99 7.00 -4.80 11.82
C THR A 99 5.98 -4.17 12.77
N GLU A 100 6.12 -4.32 14.08
CA GLU A 100 5.37 -3.54 15.07
C GLU A 100 5.64 -2.04 14.93
N ASP A 101 6.89 -1.65 14.65
CA ASP A 101 7.25 -0.26 14.41
C ASP A 101 6.59 0.31 13.14
N ILE A 102 6.53 -0.48 12.06
CA ILE A 102 5.79 -0.12 10.83
C ILE A 102 4.30 0.14 11.13
N ILE A 103 3.67 -0.70 11.96
CA ILE A 103 2.26 -0.53 12.34
C ILE A 103 2.09 0.71 13.21
N ARG A 104 2.93 0.87 14.25
CA ARG A 104 2.84 1.98 15.21
C ARG A 104 3.10 3.34 14.57
N ASN A 105 4.05 3.40 13.65
CA ASN A 105 4.47 4.63 12.98
C ASN A 105 3.78 4.87 11.63
N ALA A 106 2.65 4.21 11.38
CA ALA A 106 1.83 4.44 10.20
C ALA A 106 1.47 5.93 10.11
N LYS A 107 1.71 6.54 8.95
CA LYS A 107 1.52 7.98 8.74
C LYS A 107 0.08 8.28 8.33
N LEU A 108 -0.59 9.16 9.05
CA LEU A 108 -1.91 9.66 8.65
C LEU A 108 -1.76 10.68 7.52
N VAL A 109 -2.36 10.41 6.36
CA VAL A 109 -2.27 11.25 5.17
C VAL A 109 -3.66 11.61 4.67
N HIS A 110 -3.87 12.87 4.24
CA HIS A 110 -5.06 13.28 3.51
C HIS A 110 -4.88 12.99 2.01
N VAL A 111 -5.90 12.37 1.40
CA VAL A 111 -5.86 12.03 -0.03
C VAL A 111 -6.50 13.15 -0.84
N ASP A 112 -5.70 13.81 -1.65
CA ASP A 112 -6.16 14.90 -2.49
C ASP A 112 -7.04 14.38 -3.65
N PRO A 113 -8.09 15.13 -4.07
CA PRO A 113 -8.94 14.70 -5.18
C PRO A 113 -8.21 14.48 -6.50
N GLY A 114 -7.07 15.18 -6.70
CA GLY A 114 -6.28 15.13 -7.91
C GLY A 114 -7.00 15.68 -9.16
N GLU A 115 -6.30 15.64 -10.30
CA GLU A 115 -6.90 15.99 -11.60
C GLU A 115 -7.60 14.77 -12.21
N ASP A 116 -8.89 14.89 -12.52
CA ASP A 116 -9.72 13.80 -13.08
C ASP A 116 -9.06 13.09 -14.27
N LYS A 117 -8.40 13.84 -15.18
CA LYS A 117 -7.74 13.25 -16.35
C LYS A 117 -6.59 12.31 -15.96
N LYS A 118 -5.81 12.64 -14.92
CA LYS A 118 -4.72 11.79 -14.42
C LYS A 118 -5.26 10.58 -13.68
N ILE A 119 -6.32 10.78 -12.89
CA ILE A 119 -7.02 9.70 -12.19
C ILE A 119 -7.59 8.68 -13.19
N ILE A 120 -8.28 9.14 -14.23
CA ILE A 120 -8.84 8.25 -15.26
C ILE A 120 -7.74 7.44 -15.96
N LYS A 121 -6.58 8.02 -16.24
CA LYS A 121 -5.44 7.29 -16.83
C LYS A 121 -5.00 6.13 -15.94
N LEU A 122 -4.84 6.37 -14.64
CA LEU A 122 -4.45 5.33 -13.68
C LEU A 122 -5.55 4.26 -13.52
N ILE A 123 -6.83 4.65 -13.54
CA ILE A 123 -7.95 3.70 -13.47
C ILE A 123 -7.97 2.76 -14.69
N ASN A 124 -7.58 3.24 -15.87
CA ASN A 124 -7.61 2.43 -17.09
C ASN A 124 -6.52 1.34 -17.14
N ILE A 125 -5.50 1.43 -16.30
CA ILE A 125 -4.40 0.44 -16.19
C ILE A 125 -4.48 -0.36 -14.88
N LEU A 126 -5.62 -0.32 -14.21
CA LEU A 126 -5.80 -0.78 -12.84
C LEU A 126 -6.21 -2.25 -12.82
N ASN A 127 -5.41 -3.09 -12.16
CA ASN A 127 -5.60 -4.54 -12.06
C ASN A 127 -5.88 -4.92 -10.60
N VAL A 128 -7.06 -5.49 -10.34
CA VAL A 128 -7.50 -5.86 -8.98
C VAL A 128 -7.58 -7.38 -8.87
N TYR A 129 -6.86 -7.94 -7.89
CA TYR A 129 -6.81 -9.38 -7.61
C TYR A 129 -7.59 -9.73 -6.35
#